data_AF-A0A4Y8K9Y1-F1
#
_entry.id   AF-A0A4Y8K9Y1-F1
#
_cell.length_a   1.000
_cell.length_b   1.000
_cell.length_c   1.000
_cell.angle_alpha   90.00
_cell.angle_beta   90.00
_cell.angle_gamma   90.00
#
_symmetry.space_group_name_H-M   'P 1'
#
loop_
_entity.id
_entity.type
_entity.pdbx_description
1 polymer ?
#
loop_
_entity_poly.entity_id
_entity_poly.type
_entity_poly.pdbx_seq_one_letter_code
_entity_poly.pdbx_strand_id
1 'polypeptide(L)' 'MAVPKRKMSRSNTHSRRAQWKATPPTLVKTMEGGKVVYSLPHRAKVVTDSTGTPLFMEYKGRKVADI' A
#
# COMPACT_ATOMS: atom_id res chain seq x y z
N MET A 1 1.53 26.20 33.11
CA MET A 1 1.83 24.90 32.44
C MET A 1 0.55 24.09 32.35
N ALA A 2 0.14 23.64 31.16
CA ALA A 2 -1.10 22.88 31.00
C ALA A 2 -0.89 21.41 31.41
N VAL A 3 -1.76 20.90 32.29
CA VAL A 3 -1.72 19.51 32.78
C VAL A 3 -3.14 18.94 32.76
N PRO A 4 -3.33 17.67 32.37
CA PRO A 4 -4.64 17.03 32.46
C PRO A 4 -5.14 17.02 33.91
N LYS A 5 -6.31 17.62 34.15
CA LYS A 5 -6.91 17.65 35.50
C LYS A 5 -7.41 16.27 35.96
N ARG A 6 -7.77 15.40 35.01
CA ARG A 6 -8.30 14.06 35.27
C ARG A 6 -7.75 13.06 34.27
N LYS A 7 -7.65 11.80 34.70
CA LYS A 7 -7.40 10.68 33.80
C LYS A 7 -8.55 10.53 32.82
N MET A 8 -8.23 10.32 31.55
CA MET A 8 -9.24 10.07 30.52
C MET A 8 -9.87 8.70 30.71
N SER A 9 -11.19 8.62 30.57
CA SER A 9 -11.91 7.33 30.66
C SER A 9 -11.48 6.40 29.53
N ARG A 10 -11.66 5.09 29.76
CA ARG A 10 -11.42 4.06 28.74
C ARG A 10 -12.27 4.34 27.50
N SER A 11 -13.56 4.61 27.67
CA SER A 11 -14.49 4.89 26.57
C SER A 11 -14.03 6.09 25.72
N ASN A 12 -13.66 7.22 26.33
CA ASN A 12 -13.19 8.40 25.58
C ASN A 12 -11.91 8.13 24.80
N THR A 13 -11.01 7.33 25.38
CA THR A 13 -9.76 6.93 24.70
C THR A 13 -10.05 6.05 23.49
N HIS A 14 -10.97 5.08 23.62
CA HIS A 14 -11.41 4.22 22.52
C HIS A 14 -12.12 5.03 21.43
N SER A 15 -13.06 5.90 21.79
CA SER A 15 -13.78 6.75 20.83
C SER A 15 -12.83 7.65 20.04
N ARG A 16 -11.83 8.26 20.69
CA ARG A 16 -10.82 9.08 19.97
C ARG A 16 -9.98 8.23 19.01
N ARG A 17 -9.53 7.05 19.45
CA ARG A 17 -8.72 6.14 18.62
C ARG A 17 -9.53 5.42 17.54
N ALA A 18 -10.85 5.38 17.64
CA ALA A 18 -11.70 4.74 16.63
C ALA A 18 -11.56 5.37 15.24
N GLN A 19 -11.20 6.66 15.17
CA GLN A 19 -10.93 7.37 13.92
C GLN A 19 -9.52 7.11 13.37
N TRP A 20 -8.62 6.50 14.15
CA TRP A 20 -7.25 6.20 13.72
C TRP A 20 -7.24 4.88 12.95
N LYS A 21 -7.81 4.92 11.74
CA LYS A 21 -7.85 3.79 10.81
C LYS A 21 -6.89 4.04 9.66
N ALA A 22 -6.17 3.00 9.27
CA ALA A 22 -5.34 3.04 8.07
C ALA A 22 -6.25 3.04 6.83
N THR A 23 -5.90 3.88 5.86
CA THR A 23 -6.54 3.87 4.55
C THR A 23 -5.88 2.79 3.68
N PRO A 24 -6.63 1.87 3.05
CA PRO A 24 -6.04 0.92 2.12
C PRO A 24 -5.44 1.67 0.92
N PRO A 25 -4.30 1.20 0.36
CA PRO A 25 -3.74 1.80 -0.83
C PRO A 25 -4.66 1.59 -2.03
N THR A 26 -4.71 2.57 -2.92
CA THR A 26 -5.39 2.41 -4.21
C THR A 26 -4.52 1.56 -5.13
N LEU A 27 -5.13 0.53 -5.73
CA LEU A 27 -4.45 -0.42 -6.59
C LEU A 27 -5.11 -0.46 -7.97
N VAL A 28 -4.29 -0.62 -9.00
CA VAL A 28 -4.73 -0.82 -10.39
C VAL A 28 -4.58 -2.29 -10.74
N LYS A 29 -5.62 -2.84 -11.36
CA LYS A 29 -5.65 -4.21 -11.87
C LYS A 29 -5.05 -4.26 -13.28
N THR A 30 -4.17 -5.22 -13.54
CA THR A 30 -3.62 -5.49 -14.88
C THR A 30 -3.61 -6.99 -15.15
N MET A 31 -3.69 -7.38 -16.42
CA MET A 31 -3.55 -8.77 -16.86
C MET A 31 -2.15 -8.97 -17.43
N GLU A 32 -1.41 -9.94 -16.90
CA GLU A 32 -0.07 -10.31 -17.36
C GLU A 32 0.04 -11.82 -17.47
N GLY A 33 0.40 -12.33 -18.66
CA GLY A 33 0.54 -13.78 -18.89
C GLY A 33 -0.70 -14.60 -18.48
N GLY A 34 -1.90 -14.01 -18.60
CA GLY A 34 -3.17 -14.64 -18.19
C GLY A 34 -3.49 -14.54 -16.69
N LYS A 35 -2.64 -13.92 -15.86
CA LYS A 35 -2.87 -13.73 -14.42
C LYS A 35 -3.27 -12.28 -14.10
N VAL A 36 -4.08 -12.13 -13.06
CA VAL A 36 -4.45 -10.82 -12.50
C VAL A 36 -3.35 -10.34 -11.55
N VAL A 37 -2.76 -9.19 -11.83
CA VAL A 37 -1.73 -8.54 -11.00
C VAL A 37 -2.21 -7.18 -10.55
N TYR A 38 -1.85 -6.80 -9.31
CA TYR A 38 -2.15 -5.49 -8.74
C TYR A 38 -0.87 -4.67 -8.62
N SER A 39 -0.96 -3.38 -8.95
CA SER A 39 0.13 -2.43 -8.81
C SER A 39 -0.36 -1.08 -8.31
N LEU A 40 0.55 -0.27 -7.77
CA LEU A 40 0.23 1.10 -7.39
C LEU A 40 0.09 1.97 -8.65
N PRO A 41 -0.90 2.88 -8.70
CA PRO A 41 -1.02 3.81 -9.80
C PRO A 41 0.22 4.70 -9.90
N HIS A 42 0.60 5.04 -11.13
CA HIS A 42 1.70 5.97 -11.46
C HIS A 42 3.07 5.59 -10.89
N ARG A 43 3.29 4.29 -10.64
CA ARG A 43 4.60 3.74 -10.27
C ARG A 43 5.01 2.66 -11.25
N ALA A 44 6.32 2.51 -11.45
CA ALA A 44 6.85 1.31 -12.10
C ALA A 44 6.62 0.12 -11.17
N LYS A 45 6.24 -1.03 -11.75
CA LYS A 45 6.06 -2.28 -11.02
C LYS A 45 7.19 -3.23 -11.34
N VAL A 46 7.49 -4.12 -10.40
CA VAL A 46 8.45 -5.19 -10.61
C VAL A 46 7.78 -6.31 -11.40
N VAL A 47 8.40 -6.68 -12.51
CA VAL A 47 8.00 -7.86 -13.30
C VAL A 47 8.84 -9.04 -12.82
N THR A 48 8.18 -10.16 -12.54
CA THR A 48 8.80 -11.39 -12.04
C THR A 48 8.64 -12.53 -13.03
N ASP A 49 9.58 -13.46 -13.03
CA ASP A 49 9.45 -14.74 -13.74
C ASP A 49 8.40 -15.66 -13.07
N SER A 50 8.05 -16.75 -13.75
CA SER A 50 7.23 -17.87 -13.28
C SER A 50 7.65 -18.44 -11.92
N THR A 51 8.94 -18.33 -11.59
CA THR A 51 9.54 -18.77 -10.31
C THR A 51 9.55 -17.68 -9.23
N GLY A 52 9.14 -16.45 -9.55
CA GLY A 52 9.11 -15.32 -8.62
C GLY A 52 10.39 -14.47 -8.59
N THR A 53 11.39 -14.80 -9.39
CA THR A 53 12.63 -14.01 -9.51
C THR A 53 12.32 -12.63 -10.14
N PRO A 54 12.77 -11.51 -9.54
CA PRO A 54 12.56 -10.18 -10.12
C PRO A 54 13.47 -9.99 -11.34
N LEU A 55 12.92 -9.44 -12.42
CA LEU A 55 13.63 -9.28 -13.69
C LEU A 55 13.92 -7.81 -13.99
N PHE A 56 12.89 -6.98 -14.01
CA PHE A 56 13.01 -5.56 -14.35
C PHE A 56 11.82 -4.77 -13.80
N MET A 57 11.97 -3.45 -13.76
CA MET A 57 10.87 -2.53 -13.50
C MET A 57 10.20 -2.13 -14.81
N GLU A 58 8.88 -2.26 -14.85
CA GLU A 58 8.05 -1.88 -15.99
C GLU A 58 7.13 -0.71 -15.65
N TYR A 59 6.97 0.21 -16.59
CA TYR A 59 5.93 1.23 -16.56
C TYR A 59 5.26 1.35 -17.92
N LYS A 60 3.93 1.26 -17.95
CA LYS A 60 3.12 1.37 -19.18
C LYS A 60 3.62 0.46 -20.32
N GLY A 61 3.97 -0.81 -20.03
CA GLY A 61 4.41 -1.77 -21.05
C GLY A 61 5.86 -1.60 -21.51
N ARG A 62 6.65 -0.72 -20.88
CA ARG A 62 8.05 -0.50 -21.22
C ARG A 62 8.95 -0.81 -20.02
N LYS A 63 10.06 -1.49 -20.29
CA LYS A 63 11.15 -1.66 -19.31
C LYS A 63 11.76 -0.29 -19.02
N VAL A 64 11.79 0.09 -17.74
CA VAL A 64 12.31 1.38 -17.27
C VAL A 64 13.64 1.22 -16.56
N ALA A 65 13.84 0.12 -15.83
CA ALA A 65 15.09 -0.15 -15.12
C ALA A 65 15.34 -1.65 -14.98
N ASP A 66 16.61 -2.04 -14.93
CA ASP A 66 17.04 -3.35 -14.45
C ASP A 66 16.97 -3.42 -12.92
N ILE A 67 16.74 -4.62 -12.39
CA ILE A 67 16.68 -4.92 -10.95
C ILE A 67 17.93 -5.65 -10.51
#